data_AF-A0A9Q3W7A1-F1
#
_entry.id   AF-A0A9Q3W7A1-F1
#
_cell.length_a   1.000
_cell.length_b   1.000
_cell.length_c   1.000
_cell.angle_alpha   90.00
_cell.angle_beta   90.00
_cell.angle_gamma   90.00
#
_symmetry.space_group_name_H-M   'P 1'
#
loop_
_entity.id
_entity.type
_entity.pdbx_description
1 polymer ?
#
loop_
_entity_poly.entity_id
_entity_poly.type
_entity_poly.pdbx_seq_one_letter_code
_entity_poly.pdbx_strand_id
1 'polypeptide(L)'
;MIRKDALRREMQQWLAEGLIEEDQARRILARYGNGLEASGGSLGARVLTACALLFIGLALLLVVSAHWDGLPRGVRFAGLLALTVATNGVGVWRWGRHGEGGGWLFLGAVCYGASIMLVGQMYHLGEHFPNGVLLWMIGTLPVAFFSRRLLVTLLLVALTTLWMVMETPFSPPWAGIVFLGVAGWLAWRRHSNVVMLPVLAALVLWLNLMLSWVFHTDFGPHWRAGHLTFNLALLVLAQVLCQRLERRGDSRWAPLPWLGRLSLLVLLPLTFEDLWKEYLHSHWGWLDPGLWAALPLLLAAIALKPRGILPWLALAGVLLAHGLGRPEQSLYWTVAANLVVLLVAMAWIRQGLLRADQRRFFAGLGTVAVLALLRYVDLIGDYLGAALLFLVMAGILYAGARYWRQRDPEVAHD
;
A
#
# COMPACT_ATOMS: atom_id res chain seq x y z
N MET A 1 16.09 -21.59 -3.49
CA MET A 1 15.96 -20.86 -4.77
C MET A 1 16.61 -19.49 -4.59
N ILE A 2 17.83 -19.30 -5.11
CA ILE A 2 18.57 -18.04 -4.95
C ILE A 2 17.86 -16.95 -5.78
N ARG A 3 17.63 -15.76 -5.21
CA ARG A 3 17.03 -14.64 -5.96
C ARG A 3 18.05 -14.16 -6.99
N LYS A 4 17.68 -14.18 -8.27
CA LYS A 4 18.54 -13.77 -9.39
C LYS A 4 19.21 -12.41 -9.18
N ASP A 5 18.50 -11.44 -8.61
CA ASP A 5 19.05 -10.09 -8.34
C ASP A 5 19.97 -10.03 -7.10
N ALA A 6 19.86 -10.99 -6.17
CA ALA A 6 20.80 -11.09 -5.06
C ALA A 6 22.12 -11.70 -5.53
N LEU A 7 22.04 -12.81 -6.29
CA LEU A 7 23.22 -13.45 -6.89
C LEU A 7 23.99 -12.48 -7.79
N ARG A 8 23.31 -11.66 -8.58
CA ARG A 8 23.97 -10.65 -9.43
C ARG A 8 24.72 -9.60 -8.61
N ARG A 9 24.12 -9.11 -7.52
CA ARG A 9 24.75 -8.10 -6.65
C ARG A 9 25.96 -8.68 -5.94
N GLU A 10 25.85 -9.92 -5.44
CA GLU A 10 27.00 -10.66 -4.90
C GLU A 10 28.09 -10.85 -5.96
N MET A 11 27.75 -11.22 -7.21
CA MET A 11 28.75 -11.34 -8.28
C MET A 11 29.44 -10.00 -8.61
N GLN A 12 28.68 -8.89 -8.66
CA GLN A 12 29.24 -7.56 -8.90
C GLN A 12 30.15 -7.11 -7.75
N GLN A 13 29.78 -7.46 -6.52
CA GLN A 13 30.58 -7.19 -5.34
C GLN A 13 31.87 -8.02 -5.34
N TRP A 14 31.80 -9.32 -5.64
CA TRP A 14 32.99 -10.17 -5.77
C TRP A 14 33.90 -9.75 -6.92
N LEU A 15 33.34 -9.21 -8.01
CA LEU A 15 34.10 -8.61 -9.10
C LEU A 15 34.83 -7.33 -8.64
N ALA A 16 34.15 -6.47 -7.89
CA ALA A 16 34.71 -5.23 -7.35
C ALA A 16 35.78 -5.48 -6.26
N GLU A 17 35.60 -6.54 -5.47
CA GLU A 17 36.55 -7.02 -4.47
C GLU A 17 37.72 -7.81 -5.10
N GLY A 18 37.70 -8.06 -6.42
CA GLY A 18 38.74 -8.79 -7.13
C GLY A 18 38.79 -10.30 -6.83
N LEU A 19 37.74 -10.86 -6.23
CA LEU A 19 37.63 -12.27 -5.86
C LEU A 19 37.38 -13.18 -7.06
N ILE A 20 36.78 -12.64 -8.14
CA ILE A 20 36.47 -13.37 -9.37
C ILE A 20 36.76 -12.50 -10.60
N GLU A 21 37.10 -13.14 -11.72
CA GLU A 21 37.23 -12.47 -13.00
C GLU A 21 35.88 -12.30 -13.71
N GLU A 22 35.80 -11.33 -14.64
CA GLU A 22 34.55 -11.01 -15.34
C GLU A 22 33.98 -12.21 -16.11
N ASP A 23 34.83 -12.99 -16.77
CA ASP A 23 34.43 -14.21 -17.47
C ASP A 23 33.88 -15.29 -16.54
N GLN A 24 34.40 -15.38 -15.31
CA GLN A 24 33.90 -16.30 -14.28
C GLN A 24 32.51 -15.85 -13.81
N ALA A 25 32.33 -14.57 -13.55
CA ALA A 25 31.05 -13.99 -13.16
C ALA A 25 29.97 -14.20 -14.25
N ARG A 26 30.32 -13.98 -15.53
CA ARG A 26 29.44 -14.25 -16.69
C ARG A 26 29.01 -15.71 -16.76
N ARG A 27 29.95 -16.65 -16.62
CA ARG A 27 29.67 -18.10 -16.65
C ARG A 27 28.77 -18.55 -15.51
N ILE A 28 29.00 -18.04 -14.30
CA ILE A 28 28.17 -18.35 -13.13
C ILE A 28 26.76 -17.82 -13.33
N LEU A 29 26.60 -16.57 -13.75
CA LEU A 29 25.28 -15.96 -13.98
C LEU A 29 24.51 -16.65 -15.11
N ALA A 30 25.22 -17.07 -16.18
CA ALA A 30 24.62 -17.81 -17.29
C ALA A 30 23.98 -19.13 -16.83
N ARG A 31 24.59 -19.83 -15.86
CA ARG A 31 24.04 -21.07 -15.28
C ARG A 31 22.69 -20.86 -14.58
N TYR A 32 22.43 -19.66 -14.10
CA TYR A 32 21.16 -19.28 -13.46
C TYR A 32 20.24 -18.48 -14.40
N GLY A 33 20.58 -18.38 -15.70
CA GLY A 33 19.83 -17.64 -16.70
C GLY A 33 19.75 -16.15 -16.35
N ASN A 34 20.90 -15.53 -16.09
CA ASN A 34 21.08 -14.16 -15.66
C ASN A 34 22.32 -13.59 -16.37
N GLY A 35 22.37 -12.28 -16.63
CA GLY A 35 23.54 -11.60 -17.19
C GLY A 35 24.14 -10.59 -16.20
N LEU A 36 25.42 -10.25 -16.37
CA LEU A 36 26.08 -9.17 -15.61
C LEU A 36 25.37 -7.82 -15.81
N GLU A 37 24.94 -7.57 -17.05
CA GLU A 37 24.24 -6.35 -17.48
C GLU A 37 22.71 -6.47 -17.39
N ALA A 38 22.18 -7.62 -16.97
CA ALA A 38 20.74 -7.82 -16.88
C ALA A 38 20.17 -6.94 -15.76
N SER A 39 19.82 -5.71 -16.09
CA SER A 39 19.06 -4.80 -15.25
C SER A 39 17.72 -5.46 -14.95
N GLY A 40 17.63 -6.16 -13.81
CA GLY A 40 16.36 -6.41 -13.16
C GLY A 40 15.81 -5.03 -12.78
N GLY A 41 15.17 -4.37 -13.74
CA GLY A 41 14.81 -2.96 -13.65
C GLY A 41 14.18 -2.67 -12.29
N SER A 42 14.77 -1.71 -11.57
CA SER A 42 14.27 -1.30 -10.27
C SER A 42 12.77 -1.02 -10.37
N LEU A 43 12.04 -1.23 -9.28
CA LEU A 43 10.61 -0.93 -9.28
C LEU A 43 10.35 0.51 -9.76
N GLY A 44 11.22 1.45 -9.38
CA GLY A 44 11.23 2.82 -9.89
C GLY A 44 11.36 2.90 -11.41
N ALA A 45 12.32 2.18 -12.02
CA ALA A 45 12.46 2.15 -13.47
C ALA A 45 11.20 1.60 -14.16
N ARG A 46 10.59 0.53 -13.62
CA ARG A 46 9.34 -0.03 -14.17
C ARG A 46 8.15 0.90 -14.05
N VAL A 47 8.02 1.61 -12.91
CA VAL A 47 6.99 2.63 -12.71
C VAL A 47 7.22 3.81 -13.66
N LEU A 48 8.46 4.26 -13.82
CA LEU A 48 8.80 5.34 -14.74
C LEU A 48 8.52 4.95 -16.19
N THR A 49 8.84 3.72 -16.59
CA THR A 49 8.44 3.18 -17.91
C THR A 49 6.91 3.15 -18.07
N ALA A 50 6.18 2.76 -17.02
CA ALA A 50 4.71 2.79 -17.05
C ALA A 50 4.17 4.21 -17.20
N CYS A 51 4.72 5.19 -16.48
CA CYS A 51 4.38 6.61 -16.62
C CYS A 51 4.71 7.14 -18.01
N ALA A 52 5.88 6.81 -18.55
CA ALA A 52 6.28 7.20 -19.90
C ALA A 52 5.31 6.63 -20.95
N LEU A 53 4.96 5.34 -20.84
CA LEU A 53 3.97 4.72 -21.73
C LEU A 53 2.58 5.34 -21.58
N LEU A 54 2.18 5.70 -20.36
CA LEU A 54 0.93 6.40 -20.09
C LEU A 54 0.92 7.79 -20.76
N PHE A 55 2.00 8.57 -20.62
CA PHE A 55 2.11 9.87 -21.26
C PHE A 55 2.17 9.78 -22.79
N ILE A 56 2.84 8.77 -23.35
CA ILE A 56 2.81 8.52 -24.79
C ILE A 56 1.38 8.21 -25.24
N GLY A 57 0.67 7.35 -24.52
CA GLY A 57 -0.73 7.06 -24.77
C GLY A 57 -1.58 8.33 -24.74
N LEU A 58 -1.45 9.14 -23.69
CA LEU A 58 -2.17 10.39 -23.52
C LEU A 58 -1.85 11.42 -24.61
N ALA A 59 -0.58 11.57 -24.97
CA ALA A 59 -0.13 12.46 -26.04
C ALA A 59 -0.71 12.05 -27.39
N LEU A 60 -0.69 10.75 -27.72
CA LEU A 60 -1.30 10.24 -28.95
C LEU A 60 -2.80 10.55 -29.00
N LEU A 61 -3.50 10.39 -27.87
CA LEU A 61 -4.93 10.69 -27.76
C LEU A 61 -5.20 12.19 -27.92
N LEU A 62 -4.37 13.06 -27.35
CA LEU A 62 -4.48 14.52 -27.52
C LEU A 62 -4.21 14.95 -28.97
N VAL A 63 -3.21 14.37 -29.63
CA VAL A 63 -2.92 14.65 -31.05
C VAL A 63 -4.10 14.24 -31.93
N VAL A 64 -4.67 13.06 -31.67
CA VAL A 64 -5.88 12.59 -32.36
C VAL A 64 -7.05 13.53 -32.07
N SER A 65 -7.25 13.92 -30.80
CA SER A 65 -8.29 14.85 -30.37
C SER A 65 -8.18 16.24 -31.00
N ALA A 66 -6.97 16.76 -31.18
CA ALA A 66 -6.73 18.07 -31.79
C ALA A 66 -7.12 18.16 -33.27
N HIS A 67 -7.21 17.02 -33.98
CA HIS A 67 -7.62 16.95 -35.39
C HIS A 67 -9.06 16.44 -35.57
N TRP A 68 -9.85 16.40 -34.49
CA TRP A 68 -11.16 15.76 -34.50
C TRP A 68 -12.20 16.46 -35.36
N ASP A 69 -12.22 17.78 -35.42
CA ASP A 69 -13.34 18.55 -35.96
C ASP A 69 -13.72 18.16 -37.41
N GLY A 70 -12.75 17.70 -38.20
CA GLY A 70 -12.97 17.27 -39.59
C GLY A 70 -13.38 15.80 -39.80
N LEU A 71 -13.34 14.94 -38.77
CA LEU A 71 -13.54 13.49 -38.95
C LEU A 71 -14.97 13.03 -38.64
N PRO A 72 -15.62 12.19 -39.48
CA PRO A 72 -16.90 11.57 -39.14
C PRO A 72 -16.81 10.71 -37.87
N ARG A 73 -17.87 10.67 -37.06
CA ARG A 73 -17.89 9.92 -35.78
C ARG A 73 -17.49 8.45 -35.94
N GLY A 74 -17.94 7.79 -37.01
CA GLY A 74 -17.58 6.40 -37.31
C GLY A 74 -16.09 6.19 -37.56
N VAL A 75 -15.42 7.14 -38.21
CA VAL A 75 -13.97 7.09 -38.46
C VAL A 75 -13.20 7.28 -37.16
N ARG A 76 -13.64 8.21 -36.29
CA ARG A 76 -13.06 8.40 -34.96
C ARG A 76 -13.17 7.12 -34.12
N PHE A 77 -14.35 6.51 -34.09
CA PHE A 77 -14.58 5.24 -33.39
C PHE A 77 -13.70 4.11 -33.93
N ALA A 78 -13.65 3.93 -35.26
CA ALA A 78 -12.83 2.93 -35.90
C ALA A 78 -11.34 3.13 -35.61
N GLY A 79 -10.85 4.38 -35.57
CA GLY A 79 -9.48 4.71 -35.20
C GLY A 79 -9.13 4.32 -33.76
N LEU A 80 -10.01 4.63 -32.80
CA LEU A 80 -9.84 4.24 -31.39
C LEU A 80 -9.84 2.72 -31.21
N LEU A 81 -10.74 2.02 -31.91
CA LEU A 81 -10.80 0.56 -31.92
C LEU A 81 -9.53 -0.03 -32.53
N ALA A 82 -9.09 0.47 -33.68
CA ALA A 82 -7.89 0.01 -34.37
C ALA A 82 -6.63 0.21 -33.51
N LEU A 83 -6.49 1.37 -32.84
CA LEU A 83 -5.38 1.64 -31.93
C LEU A 83 -5.37 0.64 -30.76
N THR A 84 -6.52 0.41 -30.14
CA THR A 84 -6.66 -0.52 -29.02
C THR A 84 -6.34 -1.96 -29.44
N VAL A 85 -6.86 -2.40 -30.59
CA VAL A 85 -6.63 -3.74 -31.13
C VAL A 85 -5.16 -3.92 -31.55
N ALA A 86 -4.56 -2.92 -32.20
CA ALA A 86 -3.17 -2.98 -32.64
C ALA A 86 -2.19 -3.07 -31.46
N THR A 87 -2.36 -2.22 -30.45
CA THR A 87 -1.47 -2.20 -29.27
C THR A 87 -1.56 -3.50 -28.47
N ASN A 88 -2.77 -4.01 -28.22
CA ASN A 88 -2.96 -5.31 -27.58
C ASN A 88 -2.48 -6.47 -28.46
N GLY A 89 -2.75 -6.43 -29.76
CA GLY A 89 -2.33 -7.45 -30.73
C GLY A 89 -0.81 -7.59 -30.81
N VAL A 90 -0.08 -6.47 -30.89
CA VAL A 90 1.39 -6.46 -30.82
C VAL A 90 1.87 -7.02 -29.47
N GLY A 91 1.20 -6.68 -28.38
CA GLY A 91 1.50 -7.21 -27.05
C GLY A 91 1.33 -8.73 -26.95
N VAL A 92 0.23 -9.27 -27.47
CA VAL A 92 -0.05 -10.72 -27.50
C VAL A 92 0.93 -11.44 -28.43
N TRP A 93 1.19 -10.89 -29.62
CA TRP A 93 2.11 -11.49 -30.60
C TRP A 93 3.54 -11.56 -30.06
N ARG A 94 4.07 -10.47 -29.50
CA ARG A 94 5.41 -10.48 -28.89
C ARG A 94 5.45 -11.40 -27.68
N TRP A 95 4.38 -11.43 -26.87
CA TRP A 95 4.32 -12.31 -25.71
C TRP A 95 4.42 -13.78 -26.11
N GLY A 96 3.70 -14.19 -27.17
CA GLY A 96 3.73 -15.56 -27.69
C GLY A 96 5.07 -15.97 -28.31
N ARG A 97 5.79 -15.05 -28.96
CA ARG A 97 7.06 -15.36 -29.65
C ARG A 97 8.32 -15.22 -28.80
N HIS A 98 8.37 -14.20 -27.95
CA HIS A 98 9.60 -13.79 -27.27
C HIS A 98 9.46 -13.77 -25.74
N GLY A 99 8.27 -14.05 -25.19
CA GLY A 99 8.04 -13.91 -23.75
C GLY A 99 8.13 -12.45 -23.26
N GLU A 100 8.25 -11.49 -24.17
CA GLU A 100 8.35 -10.06 -23.95
C GLU A 100 7.13 -9.40 -24.59
N GLY A 101 6.50 -8.41 -23.97
CA GLY A 101 5.19 -7.91 -24.45
C GLY A 101 4.35 -7.22 -23.38
N GLY A 102 4.76 -7.33 -22.11
CA GLY A 102 4.03 -6.69 -21.01
C GLY A 102 3.89 -5.18 -21.12
N GLY A 103 4.86 -4.48 -21.73
CA GLY A 103 4.75 -3.04 -21.99
C GLY A 103 3.64 -2.70 -23.00
N TRP A 104 3.56 -3.46 -24.09
CA TRP A 104 2.51 -3.31 -25.11
C TRP A 104 1.12 -3.70 -24.59
N LEU A 105 1.03 -4.75 -23.77
CA LEU A 105 -0.23 -5.14 -23.12
C LEU A 105 -0.69 -4.08 -22.09
N PHE A 106 0.25 -3.46 -21.38
CA PHE A 106 -0.05 -2.34 -20.48
C PHE A 106 -0.52 -1.11 -21.27
N LEU A 107 0.20 -0.74 -22.32
CA LEU A 107 -0.19 0.36 -23.22
C LEU A 107 -1.56 0.09 -23.84
N GLY A 108 -1.82 -1.13 -24.30
CA GLY A 108 -3.09 -1.53 -24.87
C GLY A 108 -4.24 -1.48 -23.88
N ALA A 109 -4.01 -1.84 -22.61
CA ALA A 109 -5.00 -1.64 -21.54
C ALA A 109 -5.27 -0.15 -21.29
N VAL A 110 -4.26 0.72 -21.34
CA VAL A 110 -4.44 2.17 -21.21
C VAL A 110 -5.20 2.75 -22.41
N CYS A 111 -4.83 2.38 -23.63
CA CYS A 111 -5.54 2.80 -24.85
C CYS A 111 -7.01 2.34 -24.85
N TYR A 112 -7.30 1.16 -24.31
CA TYR A 112 -8.68 0.69 -24.15
C TYR A 112 -9.50 1.61 -23.24
N GLY A 113 -8.98 1.95 -22.05
CA GLY A 113 -9.63 2.88 -21.13
C GLY A 113 -9.86 4.26 -21.73
N ALA A 114 -8.84 4.80 -22.37
CA ALA A 114 -8.95 6.08 -23.05
C ALA A 114 -9.97 6.07 -24.18
N SER A 115 -10.02 4.98 -24.96
CA SER A 115 -11.02 4.82 -26.02
C SER A 115 -12.44 4.84 -25.44
N ILE A 116 -12.69 4.18 -24.31
CA ILE A 116 -13.99 4.23 -23.61
C ILE A 116 -14.35 5.68 -23.25
N MET A 117 -13.42 6.45 -22.67
CA MET A 117 -13.68 7.82 -22.25
C MET A 117 -13.97 8.75 -23.43
N LEU A 118 -13.21 8.63 -24.51
CA LEU A 118 -13.41 9.43 -25.73
C LEU A 118 -14.71 9.06 -26.45
N VAL A 119 -15.09 7.78 -26.46
CA VAL A 119 -16.41 7.33 -26.96
C VAL A 119 -17.52 7.89 -26.08
N GLY A 120 -17.35 7.87 -24.75
CA GLY A 120 -18.29 8.47 -23.80
C GLY A 120 -18.53 9.95 -24.08
N GLN A 121 -17.45 10.73 -24.29
CA GLN A 121 -17.53 12.13 -24.69
C GLN A 121 -18.19 12.31 -26.06
N MET A 122 -17.78 11.53 -27.08
CA MET A 122 -18.29 11.66 -28.45
C MET A 122 -19.80 11.40 -28.56
N TYR A 123 -20.33 10.47 -27.77
CA TYR A 123 -21.74 10.11 -27.77
C TYR A 123 -22.53 10.70 -26.59
N HIS A 124 -21.92 11.55 -25.76
CA HIS A 124 -22.53 12.13 -24.56
C HIS A 124 -23.10 11.07 -23.60
N LEU A 125 -22.43 9.92 -23.48
CA LEU A 125 -22.79 8.86 -22.52
C LEU A 125 -22.31 9.31 -21.13
N GLY A 126 -23.19 9.84 -20.28
CA GLY A 126 -22.74 10.66 -19.14
C GLY A 126 -23.56 10.66 -17.85
N GLU A 127 -24.59 9.83 -17.68
CA GLU A 127 -25.37 9.86 -16.42
C GLU A 127 -24.62 9.19 -15.24
N HIS A 128 -23.83 8.13 -15.51
CA HIS A 128 -23.09 7.39 -14.47
C HIS A 128 -21.63 7.11 -14.88
N PHE A 129 -20.74 8.06 -14.58
CA PHE A 129 -19.30 7.99 -14.89
C PHE A 129 -18.58 6.70 -14.44
N PRO A 130 -18.87 6.10 -13.26
CA PRO A 130 -18.19 4.87 -12.83
C PRO A 130 -18.31 3.70 -13.82
N ASN A 131 -19.38 3.64 -14.64
CA ASN A 131 -19.56 2.57 -15.61
C ASN A 131 -18.42 2.49 -16.64
N GLY A 132 -17.85 3.63 -17.04
CA GLY A 132 -16.71 3.65 -17.96
C GLY A 132 -15.47 2.99 -17.35
N VAL A 133 -15.21 3.22 -16.07
CA VAL A 133 -14.10 2.59 -15.34
C VAL A 133 -14.36 1.10 -15.13
N LEU A 134 -15.61 0.70 -14.86
CA LEU A 134 -15.98 -0.72 -14.74
C LEU A 134 -15.74 -1.48 -16.05
N LEU A 135 -16.14 -0.93 -17.19
CA LEU A 135 -15.86 -1.51 -18.51
C LEU A 135 -14.35 -1.64 -18.74
N TRP A 136 -13.58 -0.61 -18.36
CA TRP A 136 -12.13 -0.66 -18.42
C TRP A 136 -11.53 -1.79 -17.56
N MET A 137 -12.04 -1.97 -16.34
CA MET A 137 -11.64 -3.08 -15.46
C MET A 137 -11.96 -4.44 -16.08
N ILE A 138 -13.15 -4.61 -16.66
CA ILE A 138 -13.59 -5.85 -17.32
C ILE A 138 -12.64 -6.22 -18.46
N GLY A 139 -12.28 -5.27 -19.33
CA GLY A 139 -11.34 -5.55 -20.42
C GLY A 139 -9.89 -5.72 -19.97
N THR A 140 -9.48 -5.12 -18.85
CA THR A 140 -8.11 -5.26 -18.31
C THR A 140 -7.92 -6.58 -17.56
N LEU A 141 -8.97 -7.13 -16.94
CA LEU A 141 -8.93 -8.36 -16.15
C LEU A 141 -8.36 -9.57 -16.91
N PRO A 142 -8.83 -9.96 -18.12
CA PRO A 142 -8.29 -11.10 -18.84
C PRO A 142 -6.82 -10.87 -19.23
N VAL A 143 -6.46 -9.64 -19.61
CA VAL A 143 -5.06 -9.30 -19.93
C VAL A 143 -4.18 -9.48 -18.70
N ALA A 144 -4.61 -9.01 -17.52
CA ALA A 144 -3.88 -9.19 -16.27
C ALA A 144 -3.74 -10.69 -15.90
N PHE A 145 -4.85 -11.44 -16.00
CA PHE A 145 -4.93 -12.84 -15.61
C PHE A 145 -4.05 -13.75 -16.48
N PHE A 146 -4.12 -13.62 -17.80
CA PHE A 146 -3.40 -14.47 -18.74
C PHE A 146 -1.94 -14.05 -18.92
N SER A 147 -1.67 -12.77 -19.16
CA SER A 147 -0.31 -12.28 -19.41
C SER A 147 0.60 -12.41 -18.18
N ARG A 148 -0.02 -12.41 -17.00
CA ARG A 148 0.62 -12.39 -15.71
C ARG A 148 1.73 -11.32 -15.62
N ARG A 149 1.47 -10.09 -16.09
CA ARG A 149 2.44 -8.98 -16.03
C ARG A 149 2.19 -8.04 -14.86
N LEU A 150 3.29 -7.57 -14.24
CA LEU A 150 3.24 -6.72 -13.04
C LEU A 150 2.45 -5.43 -13.30
N LEU A 151 2.81 -4.68 -14.33
CA LEU A 151 2.22 -3.37 -14.62
C LEU A 151 0.71 -3.47 -14.92
N VAL A 152 0.29 -4.49 -15.69
CA VAL A 152 -1.14 -4.72 -15.97
C VAL A 152 -1.91 -5.11 -14.71
N THR A 153 -1.30 -5.90 -13.82
CA THR A 153 -1.94 -6.26 -12.54
C THR A 153 -2.05 -5.04 -11.62
N LEU A 154 -1.03 -4.18 -11.57
CA LEU A 154 -1.06 -2.92 -10.82
C LEU A 154 -2.10 -1.95 -11.38
N LEU A 155 -2.23 -1.86 -12.71
CA LEU A 155 -3.28 -1.09 -13.36
C LEU A 155 -4.67 -1.60 -12.94
N LEU A 156 -4.89 -2.93 -12.96
CA LEU A 156 -6.16 -3.51 -12.52
C LEU A 156 -6.50 -3.13 -11.07
N VAL A 157 -5.52 -3.19 -10.16
CA VAL A 157 -5.72 -2.78 -8.76
C VAL A 157 -6.05 -1.28 -8.68
N ALA A 158 -5.30 -0.42 -9.37
CA ALA A 158 -5.54 1.01 -9.40
C ALA A 158 -6.93 1.37 -9.95
N LEU A 159 -7.35 0.73 -11.05
CA LEU A 159 -8.67 0.90 -11.64
C LEU A 159 -9.78 0.43 -10.69
N THR A 160 -9.57 -0.71 -10.03
CA THR A 160 -10.52 -1.21 -9.02
C THR A 160 -10.66 -0.21 -7.87
N THR A 161 -9.55 0.31 -7.34
CA THR A 161 -9.54 1.33 -6.30
C THR A 161 -10.27 2.59 -6.74
N LEU A 162 -9.98 3.10 -7.94
CA LEU A 162 -10.64 4.27 -8.50
C LEU A 162 -12.15 4.05 -8.64
N TRP A 163 -12.55 2.93 -9.25
CA TRP A 163 -13.96 2.59 -9.45
C TRP A 163 -14.72 2.49 -8.13
N MET A 164 -14.16 1.81 -7.12
CA MET A 164 -14.82 1.69 -5.81
C MET A 164 -15.11 3.06 -5.18
N VAL A 165 -14.16 4.00 -5.26
CA VAL A 165 -14.35 5.37 -4.73
C VAL A 165 -15.40 6.13 -5.53
N MET A 166 -15.37 6.02 -6.87
CA MET A 166 -16.35 6.70 -7.73
C MET A 166 -17.77 6.12 -7.63
N GLU A 167 -17.90 4.82 -7.39
CA GLU A 167 -19.19 4.12 -7.28
C GLU A 167 -19.86 4.34 -5.93
N THR A 168 -19.07 4.52 -4.86
CA THR A 168 -19.56 4.61 -3.48
C THR A 168 -20.68 5.62 -3.26
N PRO A 169 -20.69 6.83 -3.86
CA PRO A 169 -21.80 7.77 -3.70
C PRO A 169 -23.14 7.24 -4.25
N PHE A 170 -23.11 6.31 -5.20
CA PHE A 170 -24.29 5.84 -5.92
C PHE A 170 -24.77 4.47 -5.45
N SER A 171 -23.83 3.53 -5.23
CA SER A 171 -24.14 2.19 -4.74
C SER A 171 -22.99 1.61 -3.91
N PRO A 172 -23.24 0.59 -3.06
CA PRO A 172 -22.16 -0.15 -2.43
C PRO A 172 -21.29 -0.79 -3.51
N PRO A 173 -19.96 -0.56 -3.55
CA PRO A 173 -19.08 -1.11 -4.58
C PRO A 173 -18.80 -2.63 -4.42
N TRP A 174 -19.83 -3.47 -4.37
CA TRP A 174 -19.74 -4.92 -4.13
C TRP A 174 -18.86 -5.64 -5.17
N ALA A 175 -18.90 -5.22 -6.45
CA ALA A 175 -18.12 -5.85 -7.51
C ALA A 175 -16.61 -5.75 -7.30
N GLY A 176 -16.13 -4.76 -6.53
CA GLY A 176 -14.72 -4.54 -6.24
C GLY A 176 -14.02 -5.77 -5.67
N ILE A 177 -14.73 -6.58 -4.86
CA ILE A 177 -14.15 -7.78 -4.24
C ILE A 177 -13.72 -8.83 -5.25
N VAL A 178 -14.42 -8.93 -6.39
CA VAL A 178 -14.09 -9.90 -7.45
C VAL A 178 -12.75 -9.56 -8.09
N PHE A 179 -12.57 -8.29 -8.45
CA PHE A 179 -11.33 -7.82 -9.07
C PHE A 179 -10.15 -7.86 -8.09
N LEU A 180 -10.37 -7.48 -6.82
CA LEU A 180 -9.37 -7.62 -5.76
C LEU A 180 -9.02 -9.08 -5.49
N GLY A 181 -10.00 -9.99 -5.53
CA GLY A 181 -9.78 -11.43 -5.39
C GLY A 181 -8.89 -12.00 -6.49
N VAL A 182 -9.15 -11.64 -7.75
CA VAL A 182 -8.31 -12.02 -8.89
C VAL A 182 -6.90 -11.45 -8.77
N ALA A 183 -6.77 -10.15 -8.47
CA ALA A 183 -5.47 -9.50 -8.29
C ALA A 183 -4.68 -10.08 -7.11
N GLY A 184 -5.35 -10.39 -5.99
CA GLY A 184 -4.77 -11.01 -4.81
C GLY A 184 -4.31 -12.45 -5.07
N TRP A 185 -5.12 -13.25 -5.75
CA TRP A 185 -4.74 -14.59 -6.20
C TRP A 185 -3.50 -14.54 -7.08
N LEU A 186 -3.45 -13.59 -8.01
CA LEU A 186 -2.31 -13.39 -8.91
C LEU A 186 -1.05 -12.93 -8.16
N ALA A 187 -1.20 -12.03 -7.18
CA ALA A 187 -0.13 -11.59 -6.30
C ALA A 187 0.43 -12.76 -5.48
N TRP A 188 -0.44 -13.62 -4.96
CA TRP A 188 -0.05 -14.83 -4.23
C TRP A 188 0.69 -15.82 -5.13
N ARG A 189 0.14 -16.15 -6.31
CA ARG A 189 0.77 -17.06 -7.27
C ARG A 189 2.17 -16.60 -7.71
N ARG A 190 2.42 -15.29 -7.74
CA ARG A 190 3.73 -14.72 -8.12
C ARG A 190 4.65 -14.41 -6.95
N HIS A 191 4.20 -14.59 -5.71
CA HIS A 191 4.94 -14.15 -4.52
C HIS A 191 5.36 -12.67 -4.63
N SER A 192 4.49 -11.83 -5.21
CA SER A 192 4.79 -10.43 -5.49
C SER A 192 4.21 -9.52 -4.41
N ASN A 193 5.05 -9.11 -3.46
CA ASN A 193 4.66 -8.14 -2.44
C ASN A 193 4.27 -6.77 -3.01
N VAL A 194 4.85 -6.43 -4.16
CA VAL A 194 4.55 -5.18 -4.89
C VAL A 194 3.09 -5.09 -5.30
N VAL A 195 2.46 -6.23 -5.61
CA VAL A 195 1.03 -6.27 -5.93
C VAL A 195 0.20 -6.54 -4.68
N MET A 196 0.68 -7.42 -3.78
CA MET A 196 -0.07 -7.78 -2.58
C MET A 196 -0.34 -6.57 -1.68
N LEU A 197 0.62 -5.68 -1.48
CA LEU A 197 0.45 -4.52 -0.60
C LEU A 197 -0.67 -3.58 -1.10
N PRO A 198 -0.68 -3.13 -2.37
CA PRO A 198 -1.82 -2.39 -2.93
C PRO A 198 -3.15 -3.15 -2.86
N VAL A 199 -3.17 -4.46 -3.10
CA VAL A 199 -4.40 -5.27 -2.99
C VAL A 199 -4.94 -5.26 -1.56
N LEU A 200 -4.07 -5.44 -0.56
CA LEU A 200 -4.48 -5.39 0.85
C LEU A 200 -4.96 -4.00 1.25
N ALA A 201 -4.29 -2.94 0.79
CA ALA A 201 -4.72 -1.56 1.03
C ALA A 201 -6.10 -1.29 0.38
N ALA A 202 -6.29 -1.73 -0.87
CA ALA A 202 -7.57 -1.61 -1.56
C ALA A 202 -8.67 -2.46 -0.92
N LEU A 203 -8.34 -3.61 -0.33
CA LEU A 203 -9.28 -4.43 0.44
C LEU A 203 -9.71 -3.74 1.74
N VAL A 204 -8.77 -3.12 2.47
CA VAL A 204 -9.09 -2.31 3.66
C VAL A 204 -9.99 -1.14 3.29
N LEU A 205 -9.70 -0.47 2.17
CA LEU A 205 -10.58 0.57 1.63
C LEU A 205 -11.97 0.01 1.32
N TRP A 206 -12.07 -1.08 0.56
CA TRP A 206 -13.35 -1.71 0.22
C TRP A 206 -14.18 -2.03 1.47
N LEU A 207 -13.57 -2.62 2.50
CA LEU A 207 -14.24 -2.91 3.77
C LEU A 207 -14.77 -1.64 4.46
N ASN A 208 -14.01 -0.54 4.44
CA ASN A 208 -14.47 0.74 4.97
C ASN A 208 -15.58 1.36 4.14
N LEU A 209 -15.53 1.25 2.81
CA LEU A 209 -16.62 1.72 1.94
C LEU A 209 -17.89 0.90 2.19
N MET A 210 -17.79 -0.42 2.36
CA MET A 210 -18.92 -1.27 2.78
C MET A 210 -19.48 -0.83 4.13
N LEU A 211 -18.60 -0.56 5.11
CA LEU A 211 -19.02 -0.08 6.43
C LEU A 211 -19.71 1.28 6.34
N SER A 212 -19.23 2.20 5.51
CA SER A 212 -19.86 3.51 5.31
C SER A 212 -21.29 3.41 4.76
N TRP A 213 -21.57 2.37 3.98
CA TRP A 213 -22.91 2.04 3.49
C TRP A 213 -23.83 1.46 4.57
N VAL A 214 -23.28 0.84 5.61
CA VAL A 214 -24.06 0.47 6.81
C VAL A 214 -24.54 1.71 7.56
N PHE A 215 -23.78 2.81 7.47
CA PHE A 215 -24.14 4.12 8.01
C PHE A 215 -24.84 5.03 6.98
N HIS A 216 -25.38 4.46 5.90
CA HIS A 216 -26.05 5.24 4.86
C HIS A 216 -27.30 5.95 5.41
N THR A 217 -27.47 7.20 4.98
CA THR A 217 -28.69 7.99 5.18
C THR A 217 -29.18 8.49 3.83
N ASP A 218 -30.29 9.22 3.79
CA ASP A 218 -30.81 9.81 2.55
C ASP A 218 -29.80 10.70 1.79
N PHE A 219 -28.72 11.14 2.47
CA PHE A 219 -27.64 11.95 1.89
C PHE A 219 -26.40 11.15 1.47
N GLY A 220 -26.45 9.82 1.52
CA GLY A 220 -25.35 8.95 1.10
C GLY A 220 -24.66 8.19 2.25
N PRO A 221 -23.60 7.43 1.92
CA PRO A 221 -22.79 6.72 2.91
C PRO A 221 -21.94 7.70 3.74
N HIS A 222 -21.78 7.42 5.03
CA HIS A 222 -21.08 8.32 5.96
C HIS A 222 -19.91 7.63 6.65
N TRP A 223 -18.83 8.40 6.84
CA TRP A 223 -17.77 8.03 7.76
C TRP A 223 -18.18 8.41 9.18
N ARG A 224 -18.06 7.46 10.11
CA ARG A 224 -18.51 7.56 11.51
C ARG A 224 -17.46 7.00 12.46
N ALA A 225 -17.63 7.25 13.76
CA ALA A 225 -16.72 6.78 14.81
C ALA A 225 -16.42 5.27 14.74
N GLY A 226 -17.40 4.44 14.38
CA GLY A 226 -17.22 3.00 14.14
C GLY A 226 -16.15 2.61 13.11
N HIS A 227 -15.77 3.50 12.18
CA HIS A 227 -14.66 3.22 11.26
C HIS A 227 -13.32 3.17 12.01
N LEU A 228 -13.14 3.99 13.04
CA LEU A 228 -11.90 4.02 13.81
C LEU A 228 -11.71 2.70 14.58
N THR A 229 -12.74 2.20 15.25
CA THR A 229 -12.71 0.90 15.94
C THR A 229 -12.47 -0.25 14.98
N PHE A 230 -13.18 -0.24 13.86
CA PHE A 230 -13.01 -1.23 12.81
C PHE A 230 -11.58 -1.26 12.23
N ASN A 231 -11.01 -0.10 11.92
CA ASN A 231 -9.63 -0.01 11.41
C ASN A 231 -8.59 -0.42 12.45
N LEU A 232 -8.80 -0.10 13.73
CA LEU A 232 -7.94 -0.57 14.81
C LEU A 232 -7.98 -2.10 14.94
N ALA A 233 -9.15 -2.72 14.79
CA ALA A 233 -9.27 -4.17 14.77
C ALA A 233 -8.59 -4.83 13.56
N LEU A 234 -8.76 -4.26 12.37
CA LEU A 234 -8.04 -4.70 11.16
C LEU A 234 -6.53 -4.63 11.35
N LEU A 235 -6.05 -3.55 11.96
CA LEU A 235 -4.64 -3.34 12.24
C LEU A 235 -4.09 -4.38 13.23
N VAL A 236 -4.82 -4.66 14.31
CA VAL A 236 -4.47 -5.72 15.27
C VAL A 236 -4.39 -7.07 14.55
N LEU A 237 -5.39 -7.43 13.75
CA LEU A 237 -5.38 -8.68 12.98
C LEU A 237 -4.18 -8.75 12.02
N ALA A 238 -3.91 -7.66 11.28
CA ALA A 238 -2.78 -7.57 10.37
C ALA A 238 -1.44 -7.77 11.09
N GLN A 239 -1.26 -7.17 12.27
CA GLN A 239 -0.07 -7.38 13.10
C GLN A 239 0.09 -8.84 13.51
N VAL A 240 -0.97 -9.50 13.97
CA VAL A 240 -0.91 -10.91 14.41
C VAL A 240 -0.60 -11.84 13.24
N LEU A 241 -1.20 -11.58 12.06
CA LEU A 241 -0.89 -12.31 10.84
C LEU A 241 0.59 -12.13 10.43
N CYS A 242 1.11 -10.90 10.51
CA CYS A 242 2.52 -10.62 10.24
C CYS A 242 3.44 -11.37 11.20
N GLN A 243 3.16 -11.36 12.51
CA GLN A 243 3.93 -12.15 13.48
C GLN A 243 3.92 -13.65 13.15
N ARG A 244 2.79 -14.19 12.67
CA ARG A 244 2.68 -15.60 12.30
C ARG A 244 3.49 -15.92 11.03
N LEU A 245 3.49 -15.02 10.05
CA LEU A 245 4.31 -15.15 8.84
C LEU A 245 5.81 -15.09 9.17
N GLU A 246 6.22 -14.16 10.05
CA GLU A 246 7.61 -14.11 10.56
C GLU A 246 8.01 -15.43 11.23
N ARG A 247 7.15 -16.01 12.09
CA ARG A 247 7.42 -17.29 12.77
C ARG A 247 7.61 -18.45 11.80
N ARG A 248 6.88 -18.45 10.67
CA ARG A 248 7.00 -19.49 9.64
C ARG A 248 8.28 -19.35 8.81
N GLY A 249 9.04 -18.27 8.98
CA GLY A 249 10.26 -18.01 8.21
C GLY A 249 9.99 -17.81 6.71
N ASP A 250 8.76 -17.48 6.32
CA ASP A 250 8.39 -17.38 4.91
C ASP A 250 8.91 -16.07 4.30
N SER A 251 10.13 -16.13 3.76
CA SER A 251 10.82 -15.02 3.08
C SER A 251 10.03 -14.43 1.91
N ARG A 252 9.02 -15.15 1.39
CA ARG A 252 8.12 -14.68 0.32
C ARG A 252 7.38 -13.40 0.71
N TRP A 253 7.09 -13.21 1.99
CA TRP A 253 6.32 -12.08 2.52
C TRP A 253 7.14 -11.11 3.36
N ALA A 254 8.47 -11.09 3.21
CA ALA A 254 9.40 -10.30 4.02
C ALA A 254 9.06 -8.79 4.22
N PRO A 255 8.38 -8.06 3.31
CA PRO A 255 7.96 -6.68 3.55
C PRO A 255 6.58 -6.54 4.22
N LEU A 256 5.72 -7.58 4.24
CA LEU A 256 4.44 -7.51 4.96
C LEU A 256 4.61 -7.25 6.46
N PRO A 257 5.61 -7.82 7.16
CA PRO A 257 5.88 -7.47 8.56
C PRO A 257 6.16 -5.98 8.81
N TRP A 258 6.50 -5.19 7.78
CA TRP A 258 6.59 -3.74 7.86
C TRP A 258 5.22 -3.08 8.10
N LEU A 259 4.11 -3.71 7.66
CA LEU A 259 2.74 -3.25 7.94
C LEU A 259 2.47 -3.13 9.44
N GLY A 260 3.11 -3.97 10.25
CA GLY A 260 3.01 -3.88 11.70
C GLY A 260 3.51 -2.55 12.27
N ARG A 261 4.34 -1.79 11.52
CA ARG A 261 4.79 -0.44 11.88
C ARG A 261 3.83 0.66 11.44
N LEU A 262 3.01 0.41 10.42
CA LEU A 262 1.95 1.34 10.00
C LEU A 262 0.88 1.51 11.07
N SER A 263 0.87 0.66 12.10
CA SER A 263 0.03 0.87 13.28
C SER A 263 0.21 2.22 13.92
N LEU A 264 1.41 2.79 13.85
CA LEU A 264 1.67 4.13 14.37
C LEU A 264 0.90 5.20 13.63
N LEU A 265 0.65 5.04 12.32
CA LEU A 265 -0.14 6.01 11.56
C LEU A 265 -1.59 6.07 12.06
N VAL A 266 -2.11 4.96 12.57
CA VAL A 266 -3.47 4.90 13.16
C VAL A 266 -3.47 5.31 14.63
N LEU A 267 -2.41 5.00 15.38
CA LEU A 267 -2.32 5.30 16.81
C LEU A 267 -1.91 6.76 17.10
N LEU A 268 -1.14 7.41 16.24
CA LEU A 268 -0.68 8.79 16.46
C LEU A 268 -1.84 9.80 16.51
N PRO A 269 -2.86 9.76 15.62
CA PRO A 269 -4.02 10.62 15.76
C PRO A 269 -4.74 10.46 17.10
N LEU A 270 -4.76 9.25 17.68
CA LEU A 270 -5.35 8.98 19.00
C LEU A 270 -4.58 9.65 20.16
N THR A 271 -3.43 10.27 19.90
CA THR A 271 -2.70 11.03 20.93
C THR A 271 -3.23 12.44 21.14
N PHE A 272 -4.22 12.88 20.35
CA PHE A 272 -4.87 14.18 20.45
C PHE A 272 -6.25 14.08 21.13
N GLU A 273 -6.54 15.04 22.00
CA GLU A 273 -7.79 15.07 22.78
C GLU A 273 -9.02 15.35 21.93
N ASP A 274 -8.90 16.23 20.94
CA ASP A 274 -10.01 16.60 20.07
C ASP A 274 -10.56 15.41 19.28
N LEU A 275 -9.67 14.51 18.83
CA LEU A 275 -10.10 13.29 18.16
C LEU A 275 -10.93 12.39 19.09
N TRP A 276 -10.52 12.27 20.37
CA TRP A 276 -11.28 11.52 21.37
C TRP A 276 -12.61 12.17 21.68
N LYS A 277 -12.67 13.50 21.80
CA LYS A 277 -13.93 14.24 22.01
C LYS A 277 -14.91 13.96 20.88
N GLU A 278 -14.48 14.15 19.63
CA GLU A 278 -15.28 13.90 18.43
C GLU A 278 -15.77 12.45 18.38
N TYR A 279 -14.87 11.50 18.60
CA TYR A 279 -15.16 10.08 18.56
C TYR A 279 -16.13 9.63 19.66
N LEU A 280 -15.90 10.06 20.90
CA LEU A 280 -16.74 9.72 22.06
C LEU A 280 -18.11 10.39 21.99
N HIS A 281 -18.20 11.54 21.34
CA HIS A 281 -19.47 12.22 21.08
C HIS A 281 -20.26 11.52 19.97
N SER A 282 -19.57 11.00 18.95
CA SER A 282 -20.19 10.49 17.72
C SER A 282 -20.48 8.98 17.72
N HIS A 283 -19.90 8.21 18.63
CA HIS A 283 -20.09 6.75 18.65
C HIS A 283 -21.48 6.35 19.16
N TRP A 284 -21.99 5.21 18.68
CA TRP A 284 -23.27 4.67 19.15
C TRP A 284 -23.12 3.61 20.24
N GLY A 285 -21.97 3.58 20.92
CA GLY A 285 -21.69 2.63 21.99
C GLY A 285 -21.77 1.18 21.49
N TRP A 286 -22.55 0.36 22.19
CA TRP A 286 -22.76 -1.05 21.83
C TRP A 286 -23.59 -1.28 20.57
N LEU A 287 -24.33 -0.27 20.11
CA LEU A 287 -25.15 -0.36 18.91
C LEU A 287 -24.39 0.05 17.64
N ASP A 288 -23.13 0.49 17.77
CA ASP A 288 -22.32 0.94 16.65
C ASP A 288 -21.95 -0.26 15.72
N PRO A 289 -22.38 -0.26 14.44
CA PRO A 289 -22.04 -1.30 13.48
C PRO A 289 -20.53 -1.54 13.32
N GLY A 290 -19.70 -0.50 13.50
CA GLY A 290 -18.25 -0.61 13.41
C GLY A 290 -17.67 -1.50 14.51
N LEU A 291 -18.25 -1.46 15.73
CA LEU A 291 -17.88 -2.35 16.83
C LEU A 291 -18.17 -3.82 16.50
N TRP A 292 -19.34 -4.09 15.94
CA TRP A 292 -19.74 -5.45 15.56
C TRP A 292 -18.93 -5.97 14.37
N ALA A 293 -18.57 -5.11 13.43
CA ALA A 293 -17.65 -5.45 12.35
C ALA A 293 -16.21 -5.72 12.87
N ALA A 294 -15.80 -5.02 13.93
CA ALA A 294 -14.50 -5.21 14.59
C ALA A 294 -14.42 -6.55 15.34
N LEU A 295 -15.49 -6.96 16.04
CA LEU A 295 -15.51 -8.13 16.90
C LEU A 295 -14.98 -9.44 16.26
N PRO A 296 -15.44 -9.89 15.07
CA PRO A 296 -14.94 -11.11 14.45
C PRO A 296 -13.44 -11.02 14.09
N LEU A 297 -12.95 -9.83 13.71
CA LEU A 297 -11.53 -9.61 13.41
C LEU A 297 -10.68 -9.74 14.68
N LEU A 298 -11.18 -9.21 15.80
CA LEU A 298 -10.54 -9.32 17.09
C LEU A 298 -10.55 -10.77 17.59
N LEU A 299 -11.67 -11.48 17.49
CA LEU A 299 -11.76 -12.91 17.82
C LEU A 299 -10.80 -13.75 16.97
N ALA A 300 -10.69 -13.47 15.67
CA ALA A 300 -9.71 -14.11 14.80
C ALA A 300 -8.27 -13.81 15.25
N ALA A 301 -7.96 -12.56 15.58
CA ALA A 301 -6.65 -12.17 16.09
C ALA A 301 -6.30 -12.92 17.39
N ILE A 302 -7.26 -13.05 18.32
CA ILE A 302 -7.12 -13.82 19.57
C ILE A 302 -6.85 -15.30 19.29
N ALA A 303 -7.64 -15.91 18.40
CA ALA A 303 -7.51 -17.32 18.03
C ALA A 303 -6.13 -17.63 17.40
N LEU A 304 -5.51 -16.65 16.76
CA LEU A 304 -4.17 -16.77 16.19
C LEU A 304 -3.03 -16.70 17.23
N LYS A 305 -3.35 -16.53 18.52
CA LYS A 305 -2.41 -16.52 19.67
C LYS A 305 -1.31 -15.46 19.50
N PRO A 306 -1.66 -14.15 19.65
CA PRO A 306 -0.72 -13.05 19.51
C PRO A 306 0.42 -13.15 20.54
N ARG A 307 1.61 -12.69 20.18
CA ARG A 307 2.73 -12.53 21.13
C ARG A 307 2.82 -11.07 21.58
N GLY A 308 3.09 -10.88 22.87
CA GLY A 308 3.21 -9.57 23.51
C GLY A 308 1.88 -9.01 23.98
N ILE A 309 1.94 -8.09 24.95
CA ILE A 309 0.76 -7.51 25.59
C ILE A 309 0.10 -6.39 24.76
N LEU A 310 0.83 -5.84 23.79
CA LEU A 310 0.41 -4.68 22.99
C LEU A 310 -0.89 -4.89 22.19
N PRO A 311 -1.09 -6.00 21.45
CA PRO A 311 -2.37 -6.28 20.79
C PRO A 311 -3.54 -6.38 21.79
N TRP A 312 -3.28 -6.87 23.00
CA TRP A 312 -4.29 -7.01 24.05
C TRP A 312 -4.66 -5.66 24.68
N LEU A 313 -3.68 -4.77 24.88
CA LEU A 313 -3.93 -3.41 25.35
C LEU A 313 -4.70 -2.59 24.31
N ALA A 314 -4.33 -2.71 23.03
CA ALA A 314 -5.06 -2.06 21.94
C ALA A 314 -6.51 -2.60 21.85
N LEU A 315 -6.69 -3.92 21.96
CA LEU A 315 -8.00 -4.58 22.00
C LEU A 315 -8.85 -4.06 23.17
N ALA A 316 -8.31 -4.09 24.39
CA ALA A 316 -9.03 -3.67 25.58
C ALA A 316 -9.36 -2.18 25.54
N GLY A 317 -8.41 -1.34 25.13
CA GLY A 317 -8.62 0.10 25.01
C GLY A 317 -9.73 0.45 24.02
N VAL A 318 -9.77 -0.21 22.86
CA VAL A 318 -10.82 0.03 21.85
C VAL A 318 -12.20 -0.38 22.34
N LEU A 319 -12.34 -1.56 22.94
CA LEU A 319 -13.63 -2.06 23.43
C LEU A 319 -14.14 -1.25 24.62
N LEU A 320 -13.25 -0.90 25.55
CA LEU A 320 -13.61 -0.10 26.73
C LEU A 320 -13.94 1.34 26.34
N ALA A 321 -13.14 1.97 25.48
CA ALA A 321 -13.38 3.35 25.05
C ALA A 321 -14.64 3.47 24.20
N HIS A 322 -14.91 2.51 23.31
CA HIS A 322 -16.09 2.58 22.45
C HIS A 322 -17.38 2.17 23.18
N GLY A 323 -17.32 1.18 24.07
CA GLY A 323 -18.51 0.67 24.76
C GLY A 323 -18.91 1.47 26.00
N LEU A 324 -17.93 2.02 26.73
CA LEU A 324 -18.14 2.66 28.04
C LEU A 324 -17.61 4.10 28.10
N GLY A 325 -16.90 4.56 27.07
CA GLY A 325 -16.33 5.89 27.03
C GLY A 325 -17.42 6.96 27.03
N ARG A 326 -17.13 8.07 27.72
CA ARG A 326 -17.96 9.27 27.72
C ARG A 326 -17.13 10.47 27.27
N PRO A 327 -17.72 11.48 26.59
CA PRO A 327 -16.97 12.64 26.10
C PRO A 327 -16.11 13.36 27.16
N GLU A 328 -16.61 13.42 28.39
CA GLU A 328 -15.91 13.98 29.58
C GLU A 328 -14.59 13.26 29.91
N GLN A 329 -14.42 12.02 29.44
CA GLN A 329 -13.25 11.18 29.68
C GLN A 329 -12.18 11.30 28.58
N SER A 330 -12.39 12.14 27.57
CA SER A 330 -11.48 12.31 26.43
C SER A 330 -10.02 12.50 26.84
N LEU A 331 -9.76 13.28 27.90
CA LEU A 331 -8.42 13.47 28.45
C LEU A 331 -7.77 12.15 28.92
N TYR A 332 -8.51 11.31 29.65
CA TYR A 332 -7.98 10.03 30.14
C TYR A 332 -7.58 9.09 29.01
N TRP A 333 -8.40 9.02 27.95
CA TRP A 333 -8.12 8.22 26.76
C TRP A 333 -6.93 8.75 25.96
N THR A 334 -6.79 10.06 25.90
CA THR A 334 -5.65 10.75 25.27
C THR A 334 -4.35 10.41 25.99
N VAL A 335 -4.33 10.50 27.33
CA VAL A 335 -3.17 10.13 28.14
C VAL A 335 -2.84 8.65 27.96
N ALA A 336 -3.85 7.77 28.01
CA ALA A 336 -3.65 6.34 27.79
C ALA A 336 -3.05 6.03 26.40
N ALA A 337 -3.54 6.68 25.34
CA ALA A 337 -3.03 6.50 23.98
C ALA A 337 -1.57 6.97 23.85
N ASN A 338 -1.23 8.12 24.43
CA ASN A 338 0.17 8.62 24.48
C ASN A 338 1.09 7.61 25.18
N LEU A 339 0.67 7.08 26.33
CA LEU A 339 1.43 6.06 27.07
C LEU A 339 1.59 4.77 26.27
N VAL A 340 0.54 4.31 25.59
CA VAL A 340 0.61 3.12 24.72
C VAL A 340 1.62 3.34 23.59
N VAL A 341 1.57 4.48 22.89
CA VAL A 341 2.53 4.79 21.80
C VAL A 341 3.96 4.82 22.34
N LEU A 342 4.19 5.43 23.50
CA LEU A 342 5.50 5.47 24.15
C LEU A 342 6.01 4.08 24.52
N LEU A 343 5.16 3.24 25.10
CA LEU A 343 5.49 1.85 25.47
C LEU A 343 5.78 0.99 24.23
N VAL A 344 5.04 1.17 23.13
CA VAL A 344 5.34 0.53 21.83
C VAL A 344 6.73 0.93 21.36
N ALA A 345 7.03 2.24 21.38
CA ALA A 345 8.31 2.77 20.92
C ALA A 345 9.47 2.22 21.75
N MET A 346 9.35 2.22 23.09
CA MET A 346 10.33 1.64 24.00
C MET A 346 10.51 0.13 23.77
N ALA A 347 9.41 -0.61 23.53
CA ALA A 347 9.48 -2.03 23.24
C ALA A 347 10.23 -2.31 21.93
N TRP A 348 10.06 -1.49 20.89
CA TRP A 348 10.82 -1.60 19.64
C TRP A 348 12.29 -1.24 19.81
N ILE A 349 12.62 -0.19 20.58
CA ILE A 349 14.00 0.16 20.92
C ILE A 349 14.67 -1.02 21.64
N ARG A 350 14.03 -1.55 22.68
CA ARG A 350 14.54 -2.71 23.45
C ARG A 350 14.71 -3.95 22.57
N GLN A 351 13.72 -4.28 21.74
CA GLN A 351 13.83 -5.43 20.82
C GLN A 351 14.92 -5.22 19.78
N GLY A 352 15.07 -4.00 19.26
CA GLY A 352 16.14 -3.64 18.33
C GLY A 352 17.52 -3.80 18.95
N LEU A 353 17.69 -3.38 20.21
CA LEU A 353 18.94 -3.57 20.96
C LEU A 353 19.23 -5.05 21.27
N LEU A 354 18.22 -5.81 21.73
CA LEU A 354 18.40 -7.21 22.12
C LEU A 354 18.61 -8.16 20.94
N ARG A 355 18.00 -7.87 19.78
CA ARG A 355 18.08 -8.74 18.58
C ARG A 355 19.04 -8.22 17.52
N ALA A 356 19.79 -7.17 17.85
CA ALA A 356 20.61 -6.45 16.90
C ALA A 356 19.86 -6.01 15.61
N ASP A 357 18.56 -5.68 15.72
CA ASP A 357 17.72 -5.25 14.60
C ASP A 357 17.70 -3.71 14.53
N GLN A 358 18.61 -3.15 13.73
CA GLN A 358 18.71 -1.71 13.48
C GLN A 358 17.37 -1.09 13.07
N ARG A 359 16.59 -1.80 12.25
CA ARG A 359 15.34 -1.25 11.68
C ARG A 359 14.29 -1.04 12.75
N ARG A 360 14.18 -1.95 13.72
CA ARG A 360 13.25 -1.80 14.87
C ARG A 360 13.75 -0.72 15.84
N PHE A 361 15.05 -0.66 16.06
CA PHE A 361 15.66 0.35 16.92
C PHE A 361 15.36 1.78 16.42
N PHE A 362 15.69 2.08 15.16
CA PHE A 362 15.43 3.41 14.59
C PHE A 362 13.94 3.72 14.44
N ALA A 363 13.10 2.71 14.16
CA ALA A 363 11.65 2.91 14.14
C ALA A 363 11.11 3.34 15.50
N GLY A 364 11.55 2.69 16.60
CA GLY A 364 11.17 3.09 17.95
C GLY A 364 11.69 4.48 18.30
N LEU A 365 12.95 4.78 17.99
CA LEU A 365 13.54 6.10 18.23
C LEU A 365 12.81 7.21 17.48
N GLY A 366 12.52 6.99 16.20
CA GLY A 366 11.74 7.92 15.38
C GLY A 366 10.31 8.10 15.90
N THR A 367 9.71 7.07 16.50
CA THR A 367 8.37 7.19 17.10
C THR A 367 8.40 8.10 18.33
N VAL A 368 9.40 7.95 19.21
CA VAL A 368 9.57 8.86 20.35
C VAL A 368 9.81 10.29 19.86
N ALA A 369 10.63 10.45 18.81
CA ALA A 369 10.91 11.75 18.20
C ALA A 369 9.65 12.44 17.67
N VAL A 370 8.86 11.71 16.88
CA VAL A 370 7.59 12.22 16.33
C VAL A 370 6.62 12.55 17.45
N LEU A 371 6.49 11.69 18.47
CA LEU A 371 5.59 11.96 19.59
C LEU A 371 6.00 13.22 20.35
N ALA A 372 7.29 13.39 20.65
CA ALA A 372 7.81 14.59 21.31
C ALA A 372 7.56 15.85 20.49
N LEU A 373 7.76 15.77 19.16
CA LEU A 373 7.47 16.87 18.23
C LEU A 373 5.99 17.24 18.23
N LEU A 374 5.10 16.25 18.13
CA LEU A 374 3.66 16.50 18.16
C LEU A 374 3.23 17.13 19.48
N ARG A 375 3.75 16.66 20.63
CA ARG A 375 3.45 17.25 21.95
C ARG A 375 3.99 18.67 22.10
N TYR A 376 5.16 18.97 21.53
CA TYR A 376 5.71 20.32 21.54
C TYR A 376 4.81 21.30 20.76
N VAL A 377 4.39 20.91 19.55
CA VAL A 377 3.50 21.72 18.70
C VAL A 377 2.14 21.93 19.40
N ASP A 378 1.61 20.89 20.04
CA ASP A 378 0.31 20.92 20.71
C ASP A 378 0.30 21.77 22.01
N LEU A 379 1.41 21.78 22.76
CA LEU A 379 1.47 22.41 24.09
C LEU A 379 2.14 23.79 24.13
N ILE A 380 3.12 24.06 23.26
CA ILE A 380 4.00 25.24 23.37
C ILE A 380 3.92 26.11 22.12
N GLY A 381 4.04 25.51 20.93
CA GLY A 381 3.82 26.17 19.65
C GLY A 381 4.82 27.27 19.24
N ASP A 382 5.84 27.60 20.03
CA ASP A 382 6.81 28.64 19.68
C ASP A 382 7.88 28.13 18.67
N TYR A 383 8.40 29.03 17.83
CA TYR A 383 9.37 28.65 16.79
C TYR A 383 10.76 28.29 17.34
N LEU A 384 11.15 28.85 18.49
CA LEU A 384 12.46 28.69 19.11
C LEU A 384 12.59 27.33 19.82
N GLY A 385 11.59 26.92 20.58
CA GLY A 385 11.55 25.60 21.20
C GLY A 385 11.35 24.49 20.18
N ALA A 386 10.65 24.74 19.06
CA ALA A 386 10.58 23.80 17.94
C ALA A 386 11.98 23.55 17.38
N ALA A 387 12.75 24.63 17.13
CA ALA A 387 14.13 24.53 16.64
C ALA A 387 15.05 23.79 17.62
N LEU A 388 14.95 24.09 18.94
CA LEU A 388 15.73 23.39 19.96
C LEU A 388 15.38 21.90 20.03
N LEU A 389 14.09 21.55 19.95
CA LEU A 389 13.63 20.16 19.93
C LEU A 389 14.18 19.42 18.70
N PHE A 390 14.13 20.04 17.51
CA PHE A 390 14.72 19.46 16.30
C PHE A 390 16.22 19.20 16.46
N LEU A 391 16.95 20.10 17.11
CA LEU A 391 18.39 19.96 17.36
C LEU A 391 18.69 18.81 18.35
N VAL A 392 17.90 18.68 19.41
CA VAL A 392 18.00 17.56 20.36
C VAL A 392 17.67 16.23 19.68
N MET A 393 16.62 16.20 18.85
CA MET A 393 16.26 15.00 18.08
C MET A 393 17.31 14.60 17.05
N ALA A 394 17.90 15.58 16.35
CA ALA A 394 19.02 15.35 15.46
C ALA A 394 20.21 14.75 16.22
N GLY A 395 20.53 15.28 17.42
CA GLY A 395 21.58 14.75 18.28
C GLY A 395 21.34 13.31 18.73
N ILE A 396 20.12 12.98 19.16
CA ILE A 396 19.74 11.62 19.59
C ILE A 396 19.80 10.63 18.41
N LEU A 397 19.30 11.01 17.25
CA LEU A 397 19.38 10.20 16.03
C LEU A 397 20.84 9.99 15.59
N TYR A 398 21.67 11.04 15.64
CA TYR A 398 23.10 10.96 15.32
C TYR A 398 23.87 10.05 16.30
N ALA A 399 23.61 10.18 17.60
CA ALA A 399 24.21 9.32 18.62
C ALA A 399 23.79 7.85 18.43
N GLY A 400 22.51 7.60 18.15
CA GLY A 400 22.01 6.26 17.82
C GLY A 400 22.64 5.67 16.56
N ALA A 401 22.85 6.48 15.52
CA ALA A 401 23.56 6.09 14.30
C ALA A 401 25.04 5.76 14.57
N ARG A 402 25.73 6.58 15.37
CA ARG A 402 27.13 6.36 15.74
C ARG A 402 27.31 5.10 16.58
N TYR A 403 26.43 4.87 17.56
CA TYR A 403 26.42 3.66 18.38
C TYR A 403 26.34 2.38 17.53
N TRP A 404 25.53 2.43 16.47
CA TRP A 404 25.36 1.29 15.56
C TRP A 404 26.54 1.08 14.62
N ARG A 405 27.13 2.14 14.06
CA ARG A 405 28.35 2.04 13.24
C ARG A 405 29.52 1.41 13.98
N GLN A 406 29.63 1.63 15.29
CA GLN A 406 30.70 1.04 16.11
C GLN A 406 30.52 -0.47 16.37
N ARG A 407 29.37 -1.06 16.00
CA ARG A 407 29.05 -2.47 16.22
C ARG A 407 28.94 -3.30 14.93
N ASP A 408 28.91 -2.68 13.76
CA ASP A 408 29.01 -3.38 12.46
C ASP A 408 30.48 -3.40 12.01
N PRO A 409 31.19 -4.54 12.06
CA PRO A 409 32.58 -4.63 11.61
C PRO A 409 32.75 -4.44 10.09
N GLU A 410 31.68 -4.49 9.29
CA GLU A 410 31.73 -4.26 7.83
C GLU A 410 31.77 -2.78 7.43
N VAL A 411 31.40 -1.84 8.31
CA VAL A 411 31.39 -0.39 7.99
C VAL A 411 32.59 0.35 8.60
N ALA A 412 33.44 -0.35 9.36
CA ALA A 412 34.59 0.27 10.01
C ALA A 412 35.80 0.53 9.07
N HIS A 413 35.67 0.22 7.77
CA HIS A 413 36.73 0.36 6.78
C HIS A 413 36.45 1.28 5.58
N ASP A 414 35.32 1.99 5.56
CA ASP A 414 35.11 3.17 4.70
C ASP A 414 35.16 4.45 5.56
#